data_AF-A0AAN7CE59-F1
#
_entry.id   AF-A0AAN7CE59-F1
#
_cell.length_a   1.000
_cell.length_b   1.000
_cell.length_c   1.000
_cell.angle_alpha   90.00
_cell.angle_beta   90.00
_cell.angle_gamma   90.00
#
_symmetry.space_group_name_H-M   'P 1'
#
loop_
_entity.id
_entity.type
_entity.pdbx_description
1 polymer ?
#
loop_
_entity_poly.entity_id
_entity_poly.type
_entity_poly.pdbx_seq_one_letter_code
_entity_poly.pdbx_strand_id
1 'polypeptide(L)'
;MYLPLTALITLLPAVALAQGSSGSGQTTRYWDCCKPSCAWPRKGNSPTPVRTCDKNDNPLNDGGNTKSGCDNGGGAYMCSNQSPWAVNDTLAYGWAAVNIAGSNEAAWCCACYELTFTSGPVQGKKMIVQATNTGGDLGNNHFDLAIPGGGVGMFNACTQQYGAPQNGWGDRYGGIHSKSECDGFPAALKAGCNWRFDWFQGADNPSVTFRQVACPRAITDKSGCVRQNDVINETPTN
;
A
#
# COMPACT_ATOMS: atom_id res chain seq x y z
N MET A 1 -38.40 -16.69 58.58
CA MET A 1 -36.93 -16.65 58.38
C MET A 1 -36.68 -16.37 56.91
N TYR A 2 -36.31 -15.13 56.59
CA TYR A 2 -35.97 -14.72 55.22
C TYR A 2 -34.44 -14.79 55.07
N LEU A 3 -33.94 -15.63 54.16
CA LEU A 3 -32.54 -15.58 53.73
C LEU A 3 -32.37 -14.46 52.69
N PRO A 4 -31.32 -13.63 52.77
CA PRO A 4 -31.04 -12.63 51.76
C PRO A 4 -30.36 -13.28 50.55
N LEU A 5 -30.84 -12.93 49.36
CA LEU A 5 -30.26 -13.30 48.07
C LEU A 5 -28.96 -12.50 47.88
N THR A 6 -27.80 -13.14 48.08
CA THR A 6 -26.51 -12.57 47.69
C THR A 6 -26.46 -12.42 46.18
N ALA A 7 -26.47 -11.17 45.71
CA ALA A 7 -26.26 -10.82 44.31
C ALA A 7 -24.81 -11.15 43.91
N LEU A 8 -24.63 -12.18 43.08
CA LEU A 8 -23.41 -12.38 42.31
C LEU A 8 -23.35 -11.26 41.26
N ILE A 9 -22.47 -10.28 41.48
CA ILE A 9 -22.04 -9.35 40.44
C ILE A 9 -21.08 -10.12 39.54
N THR A 10 -21.60 -10.65 38.42
CA THR A 10 -20.78 -11.22 37.37
C THR A 10 -19.99 -10.10 36.70
N LEU A 11 -18.65 -10.19 36.74
CA LEU A 11 -17.78 -9.34 35.95
C LEU A 11 -18.17 -9.46 34.46
N LEU A 12 -18.54 -8.33 33.86
CA LEU A 12 -18.64 -8.21 32.40
C LEU A 12 -17.26 -8.50 31.79
N PRO A 13 -17.19 -9.25 30.68
CA PRO A 13 -15.93 -9.50 29.98
C PRO A 13 -15.37 -8.17 29.46
N ALA A 14 -14.08 -7.96 29.66
CA ALA A 14 -13.34 -6.89 29.02
C ALA A 14 -13.63 -6.93 27.51
N VAL A 15 -14.15 -5.84 26.96
CA VAL A 15 -14.28 -5.68 25.51
C VAL A 15 -12.87 -5.69 24.95
N ALA A 16 -12.43 -6.84 24.43
CA ALA A 16 -11.19 -6.91 23.68
C ALA A 16 -11.38 -6.00 22.47
N LEU A 17 -10.73 -4.82 22.49
CA LEU A 17 -10.60 -4.00 21.30
C LEU A 17 -9.94 -4.90 20.25
N ALA A 18 -10.66 -5.18 19.15
CA ALA A 18 -10.08 -5.89 18.02
C ALA A 18 -8.83 -5.10 17.59
N GLN A 19 -7.65 -5.66 17.83
CA GLN A 19 -6.40 -5.06 17.40
C GLN A 19 -6.10 -5.64 16.03
N GLY A 20 -5.97 -4.79 15.02
CA GLY A 20 -5.55 -5.24 13.69
C GLY A 20 -4.13 -5.80 13.69
N SER A 21 -3.69 -6.33 12.55
CA SER A 21 -2.38 -7.00 12.47
C SER A 21 -1.23 -6.06 12.83
N SER A 22 -0.25 -6.57 13.58
CA SER A 22 0.97 -5.86 13.93
C SER A 22 2.15 -6.81 14.03
N GLY A 23 3.38 -6.28 13.99
CA GLY A 23 4.58 -7.08 14.14
C GLY A 23 5.82 -6.41 13.58
N SER A 24 6.87 -7.22 13.38
CA SER A 24 8.04 -6.82 12.58
C SER A 24 7.86 -7.29 11.15
N GLY A 25 8.46 -6.56 10.22
CA GLY A 25 8.37 -6.84 8.79
C GLY A 25 9.58 -6.31 8.01
N GLN A 26 9.60 -6.67 6.73
CA GLN A 26 10.59 -6.20 5.77
C GLN A 26 9.92 -5.34 4.71
N THR A 27 10.72 -4.51 4.04
CA THR A 27 10.25 -3.73 2.90
C THR A 27 11.07 -4.02 1.66
N THR A 28 10.43 -3.87 0.52
CA THR A 28 11.07 -3.68 -0.78
C THR A 28 10.46 -2.45 -1.45
N ARG A 29 10.78 -2.23 -2.72
CA ARG A 29 10.24 -1.15 -3.53
C ARG A 29 9.91 -1.67 -4.92
N TYR A 30 8.80 -1.22 -5.47
CA TYR A 30 8.39 -1.58 -6.84
C TYR A 30 7.56 -0.49 -7.50
N TRP A 31 7.51 -0.54 -8.82
CA TRP A 31 6.49 0.11 -9.64
C TRP A 31 6.43 -0.58 -11.00
N ASP A 32 5.49 -1.51 -11.15
CA ASP A 32 5.33 -2.33 -12.35
C ASP A 32 4.24 -1.83 -13.31
N CYS A 33 3.53 -0.78 -12.90
CA CYS A 33 2.36 -0.19 -13.56
C CYS A 33 1.14 -1.12 -13.68
N CYS A 34 1.20 -2.35 -13.17
CA CYS A 34 0.09 -3.29 -13.26
C CYS A 34 -1.15 -2.75 -12.54
N LYS A 35 -2.33 -3.22 -12.94
CA LYS A 35 -3.51 -3.13 -12.08
C LYS A 35 -3.22 -3.84 -10.76
N PRO A 36 -3.33 -3.16 -9.60
CA PRO A 36 -3.03 -3.77 -8.32
C PRO A 36 -4.14 -4.77 -7.93
N SER A 37 -3.81 -5.83 -7.19
CA SER A 37 -4.75 -6.96 -6.98
C SER A 37 -6.03 -6.57 -6.24
N CYS A 38 -5.99 -5.61 -5.31
CA CYS A 38 -7.18 -5.10 -4.62
C CYS A 38 -8.07 -4.21 -5.52
N ALA A 39 -7.66 -3.96 -6.77
CA ALA A 39 -8.52 -3.33 -7.78
C ALA A 39 -9.48 -4.31 -8.47
N TRP A 40 -9.38 -5.61 -8.20
CA TRP A 40 -10.37 -6.58 -8.65
C TRP A 40 -11.62 -6.55 -7.76
N PRO A 41 -12.83 -6.69 -8.33
CA PRO A 41 -14.06 -6.77 -7.55
C PRO A 41 -14.00 -7.90 -6.53
N ARG A 42 -14.60 -7.68 -5.35
CA ARG A 42 -14.79 -8.69 -4.29
C ARG A 42 -13.50 -9.26 -3.67
N LYS A 43 -12.36 -8.58 -3.83
CA LYS A 43 -11.09 -9.00 -3.21
C LYS A 43 -10.95 -8.65 -1.73
N GLY A 44 -11.61 -7.58 -1.29
CA GLY A 44 -11.61 -7.13 0.10
C GLY A 44 -13.01 -6.79 0.58
N ASN A 45 -13.13 -6.46 1.87
CA ASN A 45 -14.37 -5.95 2.45
C ASN A 45 -14.57 -4.46 2.14
N SER A 46 -14.48 -4.07 0.87
CA SER A 46 -14.67 -2.68 0.41
C SER A 46 -15.75 -2.65 -0.68
N PRO A 47 -16.71 -1.69 -0.65
CA PRO A 47 -17.75 -1.55 -1.67
C PRO A 47 -17.18 -1.22 -3.05
N THR A 48 -16.11 -0.44 -3.06
CA THR A 48 -15.38 -0.01 -4.25
C THR A 48 -13.97 -0.57 -4.18
N PRO A 49 -13.49 -1.29 -5.22
CA PRO A 49 -12.12 -1.74 -5.25
C PRO A 49 -11.17 -0.55 -5.42
N VAL A 50 -9.87 -0.80 -5.32
CA VAL A 50 -8.86 0.22 -5.62
C VAL A 50 -9.05 0.75 -7.04
N ARG A 51 -9.11 2.07 -7.18
CA ARG A 51 -9.22 2.79 -8.45
C ARG A 51 -8.01 2.48 -9.32
N THR A 52 -8.29 2.14 -10.57
CA THR A 52 -7.29 1.99 -11.64
C THR A 52 -7.42 3.13 -12.62
N CYS A 53 -6.40 3.31 -13.46
CA CYS A 53 -6.38 4.30 -14.51
C CYS A 53 -6.14 3.66 -15.87
N ASP A 54 -6.55 4.35 -16.94
CA ASP A 54 -6.22 3.98 -18.31
C ASP A 54 -4.73 4.27 -18.62
N LYS A 55 -4.33 4.03 -19.87
CA LYS A 55 -2.95 4.27 -20.33
C LYS A 55 -2.49 5.72 -20.15
N ASN A 56 -3.41 6.67 -20.18
CA ASN A 56 -3.14 8.11 -20.06
C ASN A 56 -3.37 8.63 -18.63
N ASP A 57 -3.46 7.73 -17.65
CA ASP A 57 -3.66 8.05 -16.23
C ASP A 57 -5.04 8.66 -15.91
N ASN A 58 -6.05 8.44 -16.76
CA ASN A 58 -7.43 8.81 -16.44
C ASN A 58 -8.10 7.73 -15.59
N PRO A 59 -8.77 8.08 -14.47
CA PRO A 59 -9.52 7.12 -13.65
C PRO A 59 -10.53 6.29 -14.44
N LEU A 60 -10.49 4.96 -14.26
CA LEU A 60 -11.50 4.04 -14.76
C LEU A 60 -12.63 3.91 -13.73
N ASN A 61 -13.85 4.25 -14.14
CA ASN A 61 -15.06 4.16 -13.30
C ASN A 61 -15.88 2.91 -13.66
N ASP A 62 -15.22 1.76 -13.77
CA ASP A 62 -15.79 0.51 -14.26
C ASP A 62 -15.97 -0.55 -13.16
N GLY A 63 -15.79 -0.16 -11.90
CA GLY A 63 -15.86 -1.07 -10.75
C GLY A 63 -14.75 -2.13 -10.72
N GLY A 64 -13.63 -1.92 -11.43
CA GLY A 64 -12.53 -2.87 -11.48
C GLY A 64 -12.69 -3.96 -12.54
N ASN A 65 -13.56 -3.77 -13.54
CA ASN A 65 -13.83 -4.79 -14.56
C ASN A 65 -12.75 -4.86 -15.65
N THR A 66 -12.08 -3.76 -15.98
CA THR A 66 -11.03 -3.73 -17.00
C THR A 66 -9.85 -4.58 -16.56
N LYS A 67 -9.36 -5.40 -17.49
CA LYS A 67 -8.23 -6.31 -17.30
C LYS A 67 -6.92 -5.53 -17.09
N SER A 68 -6.01 -6.10 -16.31
CA SER A 68 -4.69 -5.48 -16.04
C SER A 68 -3.90 -5.26 -17.31
N GLY A 69 -3.21 -4.13 -17.44
CA GLY A 69 -2.22 -3.90 -18.50
C GLY A 69 -1.06 -4.90 -18.50
N CYS A 70 -0.86 -5.62 -17.39
CA CYS A 70 0.09 -6.74 -17.30
C CYS A 70 -0.44 -8.04 -17.93
N ASP A 71 -1.74 -8.10 -18.22
CA ASP A 71 -2.33 -9.20 -18.96
C ASP A 71 -2.46 -8.86 -20.44
N ASN A 72 -2.38 -9.88 -21.31
CA ASN A 72 -2.60 -9.68 -22.74
C ASN A 72 -3.99 -9.04 -23.00
N GLY A 73 -4.00 -7.93 -23.74
CA GLY A 73 -5.20 -7.17 -24.10
C GLY A 73 -5.82 -6.33 -22.99
N GLY A 74 -5.16 -6.17 -21.83
CA GLY A 74 -5.68 -5.31 -20.76
C GLY A 74 -5.35 -3.83 -20.90
N GLY A 75 -6.11 -3.00 -20.17
CA GLY A 75 -6.06 -1.54 -20.28
C GLY A 75 -6.12 -0.80 -18.95
N ALA A 76 -6.10 -1.51 -17.83
CA ALA A 76 -6.09 -0.93 -16.49
C ALA A 76 -4.69 -0.97 -15.88
N TYR A 77 -4.26 0.16 -15.34
CA TYR A 77 -2.95 0.37 -14.73
C TYR A 77 -3.11 0.94 -13.32
N MET A 78 -2.05 0.89 -12.53
CA MET A 78 -1.97 1.65 -11.28
C MET A 78 -1.99 3.15 -11.60
N CYS A 79 -2.85 3.92 -10.93
CA CYS A 79 -2.90 5.37 -11.10
C CYS A 79 -1.63 6.03 -10.53
N SER A 80 -1.08 7.01 -11.23
CA SER A 80 0.13 7.72 -10.81
C SER A 80 -0.05 8.42 -9.46
N ASN A 81 -1.27 8.87 -9.14
CA ASN A 81 -1.60 9.53 -7.88
C ASN A 81 -1.58 8.58 -6.67
N GLN A 82 -1.38 7.27 -6.89
CA GLN A 82 -1.06 6.28 -5.87
C GLN A 82 0.47 6.14 -5.67
N SER A 83 1.19 7.24 -5.84
CA SER A 83 2.62 7.40 -5.53
C SER A 83 2.83 8.02 -4.15
N PRO A 84 3.93 7.69 -3.44
CA PRO A 84 4.15 8.11 -2.07
C PRO A 84 4.49 9.60 -1.98
N TRP A 85 4.20 10.21 -0.83
CA TRP A 85 4.54 11.61 -0.57
C TRP A 85 4.86 11.84 0.92
N ALA A 86 5.66 12.87 1.17
CA ALA A 86 5.96 13.34 2.52
C ALA A 86 4.81 14.21 3.04
N VAL A 87 4.32 13.93 4.24
CA VAL A 87 3.41 14.82 4.99
C VAL A 87 4.23 15.87 5.73
N ASN A 88 5.34 15.43 6.33
CA ASN A 88 6.39 16.25 6.94
C ASN A 88 7.69 15.43 7.00
N ASP A 89 8.74 15.95 7.64
CA ASP A 89 10.05 15.29 7.70
C ASP A 89 10.05 13.93 8.43
N THR A 90 9.03 13.62 9.22
CA THR A 90 8.94 12.39 10.02
C THR A 90 7.83 11.44 9.58
N LEU A 91 6.89 11.91 8.75
CA LEU A 91 5.74 11.14 8.29
C LEU A 91 5.57 11.22 6.77
N ALA A 92 5.40 10.06 6.13
CA ALA A 92 4.99 9.91 4.74
C ALA A 92 3.72 9.07 4.62
N TYR A 93 3.02 9.23 3.50
CA TYR A 93 1.90 8.39 3.10
C TYR A 93 2.20 7.70 1.77
N GLY A 94 1.57 6.55 1.53
CA GLY A 94 1.72 5.81 0.28
C GLY A 94 0.90 4.54 0.20
N TRP A 95 1.37 3.62 -0.62
CA TRP A 95 0.73 2.32 -0.90
C TRP A 95 1.78 1.21 -0.94
N ALA A 96 1.32 -0.01 -0.75
CA ALA A 96 2.18 -1.18 -0.82
C ALA A 96 1.45 -2.42 -1.38
N ALA A 97 2.21 -3.31 -2.00
CA ALA A 97 1.85 -4.71 -2.05
C ALA A 97 2.21 -5.36 -0.70
N VAL A 98 1.34 -6.19 -0.15
CA VAL A 98 1.56 -6.78 1.18
C VAL A 98 1.46 -8.30 1.17
N ASN A 99 2.19 -8.92 2.09
CA ASN A 99 1.96 -10.30 2.51
C ASN A 99 2.06 -10.37 4.04
N ILE A 100 0.93 -10.51 4.72
CA ILE A 100 0.84 -10.47 6.18
C ILE A 100 0.65 -11.89 6.74
N ALA A 101 1.50 -12.28 7.69
CA ALA A 101 1.49 -13.62 8.26
C ALA A 101 0.11 -13.98 8.87
N GLY A 102 -0.38 -15.17 8.55
CA GLY A 102 -1.67 -15.66 9.05
C GLY A 102 -2.89 -14.89 8.54
N SER A 103 -2.72 -14.07 7.50
CA SER A 103 -3.77 -13.25 6.91
C SER A 103 -4.03 -13.64 5.45
N ASN A 104 -4.88 -12.88 4.77
CA ASN A 104 -5.20 -13.09 3.36
C ASN A 104 -5.68 -11.80 2.70
N GLU A 105 -5.86 -11.85 1.39
CA GLU A 105 -6.27 -10.70 0.57
C GLU A 105 -7.59 -10.05 1.03
N ALA A 106 -8.57 -10.85 1.47
CA ALA A 106 -9.81 -10.31 2.01
C ALA A 106 -9.60 -9.48 3.29
N ALA A 107 -8.63 -9.89 4.11
CA ALA A 107 -8.29 -9.22 5.35
C ALA A 107 -7.42 -7.96 5.14
N TRP A 108 -6.43 -7.98 4.24
CA TRP A 108 -5.55 -6.82 4.05
C TRP A 108 -5.97 -5.84 2.97
N CYS A 109 -6.76 -6.24 1.96
CA CYS A 109 -7.08 -5.33 0.87
C CYS A 109 -7.74 -4.06 1.38
N CYS A 110 -7.13 -2.93 1.03
CA CYS A 110 -7.49 -1.57 1.42
C CYS A 110 -7.33 -1.25 2.90
N ALA A 111 -6.73 -2.13 3.69
CA ALA A 111 -6.33 -1.84 5.07
C ALA A 111 -5.11 -0.91 5.06
N CYS A 112 -4.96 -0.12 6.11
CA CYS A 112 -3.79 0.74 6.29
C CYS A 112 -2.91 0.25 7.42
N TYR A 113 -1.60 0.45 7.25
CA TYR A 113 -0.59 0.08 8.21
C TYR A 113 0.34 1.26 8.45
N GLU A 114 0.54 1.63 9.71
CA GLU A 114 1.63 2.52 10.11
C GLU A 114 2.90 1.67 10.23
N LEU A 115 3.86 1.98 9.37
CA LEU A 115 5.20 1.44 9.39
C LEU A 115 6.09 2.41 10.16
N THR A 116 6.88 1.90 11.11
CA THR A 116 7.99 2.63 11.72
C THR A 116 9.27 1.95 11.27
N PHE A 117 10.12 2.67 10.54
CA PHE A 117 11.38 2.13 10.03
C PHE A 117 12.35 1.86 11.17
N THR A 118 12.98 0.69 11.16
CA THR A 118 13.90 0.23 12.21
C THR A 118 15.35 0.12 11.75
N SER A 119 15.63 0.36 10.46
CA SER A 119 16.98 0.39 9.91
C SER A 119 17.09 1.35 8.72
N GLY A 120 18.32 1.50 8.20
CA GLY A 120 18.62 2.40 7.07
C GLY A 120 18.58 3.88 7.44
N PRO A 121 18.76 4.78 6.45
CA PRO A 121 18.84 6.22 6.68
C PRO A 121 17.52 6.85 7.15
N VAL A 122 16.41 6.10 7.05
CA VAL A 122 15.07 6.53 7.44
C VAL A 122 14.63 5.98 8.81
N GLN A 123 15.53 5.34 9.55
CA GLN A 123 15.22 4.78 10.88
C GLN A 123 14.51 5.81 11.77
N GLY A 124 13.42 5.39 12.42
CA GLY A 124 12.59 6.21 13.29
C GLY A 124 11.51 7.03 12.56
N LYS A 125 11.62 7.23 11.24
CA LYS A 125 10.53 7.84 10.45
C LYS A 125 9.36 6.87 10.35
N LYS A 126 8.19 7.43 10.07
CA LYS A 126 6.94 6.70 9.91
C LYS A 126 6.36 6.84 8.52
N MET A 127 5.74 5.77 8.04
CA MET A 127 4.99 5.77 6.78
C MET A 127 3.65 5.06 6.98
N ILE A 128 2.54 5.72 6.64
CA ILE A 128 1.24 5.02 6.58
C ILE A 128 0.99 4.59 5.14
N VAL A 129 0.83 3.29 4.94
CA VAL A 129 0.55 2.69 3.63
C VAL A 129 -0.82 2.06 3.59
N GLN A 130 -1.54 2.21 2.48
CA GLN A 130 -2.68 1.35 2.18
C GLN A 130 -2.24 0.15 1.34
N ALA A 131 -2.68 -1.04 1.75
CA ALA A 131 -2.46 -2.27 0.99
C ALA A 131 -3.37 -2.29 -0.25
N THR A 132 -2.79 -2.19 -1.43
CA THR A 132 -3.51 -2.21 -2.72
C THR A 132 -3.23 -3.44 -3.55
N ASN A 133 -2.16 -4.17 -3.23
CA ASN A 133 -1.74 -5.34 -3.97
C ASN A 133 -1.27 -6.46 -3.01
N THR A 134 -1.15 -7.67 -3.53
CA THR A 134 -0.57 -8.81 -2.82
C THR A 134 0.83 -9.11 -3.37
N GLY A 135 1.83 -9.18 -2.50
CA GLY A 135 3.19 -9.62 -2.85
C GLY A 135 3.35 -11.12 -2.66
N GLY A 136 2.77 -11.93 -3.56
CA GLY A 136 2.66 -13.39 -3.37
C GLY A 136 3.99 -14.15 -3.34
N ASP A 137 5.06 -13.55 -3.86
CA ASP A 137 6.44 -14.03 -3.86
C ASP A 137 7.25 -13.56 -2.64
N LEU A 138 6.66 -12.71 -1.81
CA LEU A 138 7.32 -12.10 -0.67
C LEU A 138 7.18 -12.96 0.59
N GLY A 139 8.14 -12.83 1.50
CA GLY A 139 8.09 -13.50 2.80
C GLY A 139 6.94 -13.01 3.69
N ASN A 140 6.80 -13.65 4.85
CA ASN A 140 5.83 -13.21 5.86
C ASN A 140 6.13 -11.78 6.34
N ASN A 141 5.07 -10.98 6.51
CA ASN A 141 5.11 -9.59 6.95
C ASN A 141 5.99 -8.70 6.06
N HIS A 142 5.71 -8.73 4.77
CA HIS A 142 6.46 -7.95 3.78
C HIS A 142 5.59 -6.85 3.19
N PHE A 143 6.18 -5.66 3.04
CA PHE A 143 5.58 -4.49 2.42
C PHE A 143 6.43 -4.05 1.22
N ASP A 144 5.99 -4.36 0.01
CA ASP A 144 6.62 -3.87 -1.21
C ASP A 144 6.08 -2.47 -1.52
N LEU A 145 6.87 -1.44 -1.22
CA LEU A 145 6.42 -0.06 -1.29
C LEU A 145 6.27 0.37 -2.74
N ALA A 146 5.09 0.87 -3.10
CA ALA A 146 4.83 1.38 -4.44
C ALA A 146 5.59 2.70 -4.62
N ILE A 147 6.73 2.68 -5.31
CA ILE A 147 7.63 3.81 -5.50
C ILE A 147 8.00 3.85 -6.98
N PRO A 148 7.55 4.85 -7.77
CA PRO A 148 7.98 4.99 -9.16
C PRO A 148 9.49 4.93 -9.31
N GLY A 149 9.97 4.01 -10.16
CA GLY A 149 11.39 3.77 -10.34
C GLY A 149 12.02 2.83 -9.29
N GLY A 150 11.23 2.16 -8.46
CA GLY A 150 11.68 1.10 -7.54
C GLY A 150 12.00 -0.24 -8.23
N GLY A 151 11.71 -0.37 -9.52
CA GLY A 151 11.88 -1.60 -10.29
C GLY A 151 10.54 -2.23 -10.61
N VAL A 152 10.42 -2.81 -11.81
CA VAL A 152 9.17 -3.43 -12.28
C VAL A 152 8.98 -4.85 -11.73
N GLY A 153 10.09 -5.50 -11.34
CA GLY A 153 10.06 -6.86 -10.80
C GLY A 153 9.63 -7.89 -11.83
N MET A 154 8.78 -8.82 -11.41
CA MET A 154 8.35 -9.94 -12.26
C MET A 154 7.54 -9.47 -13.47
N PHE A 155 6.64 -8.51 -13.27
CA PHE A 155 5.76 -7.97 -14.30
C PHE A 155 6.27 -6.62 -14.81
N ASN A 156 5.77 -6.16 -15.96
CA ASN A 156 6.11 -4.85 -16.49
C ASN A 156 5.00 -4.38 -17.44
N ALA A 157 4.00 -3.68 -16.89
CA ALA A 157 3.03 -2.92 -17.68
C ALA A 157 3.57 -1.53 -18.06
N CYS A 158 4.67 -1.08 -17.47
CA CYS A 158 5.21 0.25 -17.72
C CYS A 158 5.70 0.43 -19.15
N THR A 159 6.16 -0.64 -19.81
CA THR A 159 6.45 -0.61 -21.25
C THR A 159 5.19 -0.31 -22.06
N GLN A 160 4.06 -0.94 -21.75
CA GLN A 160 2.80 -0.73 -22.46
C GLN A 160 2.18 0.62 -22.11
N GLN A 161 2.28 1.07 -20.86
CA GLN A 161 1.69 2.34 -20.41
C GLN A 161 2.49 3.55 -20.88
N TYR A 162 3.79 3.57 -20.58
CA TYR A 162 4.64 4.75 -20.70
C TYR A 162 5.79 4.59 -21.69
N GLY A 163 5.92 3.43 -22.35
CA GLY A 163 7.06 3.16 -23.23
C GLY A 163 8.36 2.93 -22.45
N ALA A 164 8.28 2.51 -21.18
CA ALA A 164 9.47 2.20 -20.40
C ALA A 164 10.27 1.05 -21.04
N PRO A 165 11.61 0.99 -20.84
CA PRO A 165 12.43 -0.12 -21.31
C PRO A 165 11.95 -1.48 -20.79
N GLN A 166 12.44 -2.57 -21.39
CA GLN A 166 12.02 -3.94 -21.04
C GLN A 166 12.22 -4.29 -19.56
N ASN A 167 13.22 -3.71 -18.90
CA ASN A 167 13.50 -3.88 -17.47
C ASN A 167 12.90 -2.76 -16.59
N GLY A 168 12.07 -1.88 -17.15
CA GLY A 168 11.70 -0.61 -16.51
C GLY A 168 12.78 0.46 -16.69
N TRP A 169 12.70 1.54 -15.91
CA TRP A 169 13.60 2.69 -16.02
C TRP A 169 15.02 2.50 -15.47
N GLY A 170 15.29 1.37 -14.82
CA GLY A 170 16.60 1.02 -14.27
C GLY A 170 16.75 -0.50 -14.19
N ASP A 171 17.32 -0.98 -13.09
CA ASP A 171 17.37 -2.42 -12.84
C ASP A 171 15.98 -3.00 -12.69
N ARG A 172 15.79 -4.23 -13.19
CA ARG A 172 14.50 -4.92 -13.12
C ARG A 172 13.98 -5.01 -11.68
N TYR A 173 14.87 -5.28 -10.74
CA TYR A 173 14.62 -5.28 -9.31
C TYR A 173 15.48 -4.20 -8.67
N GLY A 174 14.88 -3.25 -7.94
CA GLY A 174 15.59 -2.13 -7.30
C GLY A 174 15.57 -0.82 -8.11
N GLY A 175 15.36 -0.90 -9.43
CA GLY A 175 15.08 0.23 -10.30
C GLY A 175 16.27 1.17 -10.49
N ILE A 176 16.00 2.47 -10.52
CA ILE A 176 17.03 3.50 -10.74
C ILE A 176 17.95 3.67 -9.51
N HIS A 177 19.13 4.26 -9.71
CA HIS A 177 20.16 4.40 -8.66
C HIS A 177 20.36 5.83 -8.16
N SER A 178 19.82 6.83 -8.85
CA SER A 178 20.04 8.23 -8.55
C SER A 178 18.80 9.09 -8.80
N LYS A 179 18.69 10.21 -8.08
CA LYS A 179 17.59 11.16 -8.22
C LYS A 179 17.51 11.76 -9.64
N SER A 180 18.64 12.02 -10.28
CA SER A 180 18.70 12.59 -11.64
C SER A 180 18.00 11.71 -12.69
N GLU A 181 17.92 10.40 -12.48
CA GLU A 181 17.20 9.51 -13.40
C GLU A 181 15.68 9.76 -13.40
N CYS A 182 15.13 10.40 -12.35
CA CYS A 182 13.74 10.84 -12.31
C CYS A 182 13.42 11.91 -13.38
N ASP A 183 14.42 12.61 -13.93
CA ASP A 183 14.18 13.63 -14.96
C ASP A 183 13.61 13.03 -16.25
N GLY A 184 13.92 11.76 -16.54
CA GLY A 184 13.40 11.02 -17.69
C GLY A 184 12.01 10.39 -17.48
N PHE A 185 11.42 10.51 -16.29
CA PHE A 185 10.13 9.87 -16.00
C PHE A 185 8.94 10.63 -16.61
N PRO A 186 7.81 9.94 -16.86
CA PRO A 186 6.53 10.60 -17.11
C PRO A 186 6.24 11.63 -16.02
N ALA A 187 5.73 12.81 -16.41
CA ALA A 187 5.55 13.94 -15.49
C ALA A 187 4.77 13.56 -14.23
N ALA A 188 3.74 12.72 -14.37
CA ALA A 188 2.90 12.26 -13.27
C ALA A 188 3.63 11.35 -12.24
N LEU A 189 4.72 10.70 -12.63
CA LEU A 189 5.50 9.80 -11.77
C LEU A 189 6.73 10.47 -11.13
N LYS A 190 7.14 11.65 -11.62
CA LYS A 190 8.35 12.34 -11.15
C LYS A 190 8.31 12.64 -9.65
N ALA A 191 7.15 13.03 -9.11
CA ALA A 191 7.04 13.36 -7.69
C ALA A 191 7.30 12.13 -6.79
N GLY A 192 6.68 10.99 -7.10
CA GLY A 192 6.93 9.73 -6.37
C GLY A 192 8.35 9.20 -6.55
N CYS A 193 8.92 9.37 -7.74
CA CYS A 193 10.33 9.05 -8.01
C CYS A 193 11.28 9.90 -7.15
N ASN A 194 11.10 11.21 -7.14
CA ASN A 194 11.92 12.12 -6.32
C ASN A 194 11.75 11.84 -4.82
N TRP A 195 10.54 11.51 -4.36
CA TRP A 195 10.28 11.15 -2.96
C TRP A 195 11.20 10.03 -2.46
N ARG A 196 11.54 9.05 -3.33
CA ARG A 196 12.47 7.95 -3.01
C ARG A 196 13.82 8.46 -2.52
N PHE A 197 14.32 9.54 -3.12
CA PHE A 197 15.64 10.07 -2.82
C PHE A 197 15.59 11.23 -1.83
N ASP A 198 14.47 11.97 -1.78
CA ASP A 198 14.31 13.13 -0.91
C ASP A 198 13.93 12.73 0.51
N TRP A 199 12.72 12.19 0.70
CA TRP A 199 12.22 11.85 2.03
C TRP A 199 12.71 10.47 2.47
N PHE A 200 12.70 9.52 1.54
CA PHE A 200 13.10 8.13 1.79
C PHE A 200 14.63 7.92 1.70
N GLN A 201 15.37 8.97 1.35
CA GLN A 201 16.85 9.03 1.40
C GLN A 201 17.55 7.88 0.66
N GLY A 202 16.93 7.33 -0.38
CA GLY A 202 17.45 6.20 -1.13
C GLY A 202 17.60 4.92 -0.30
N ALA A 203 16.86 4.77 0.81
CA ALA A 203 16.95 3.62 1.69
C ALA A 203 16.75 2.30 0.92
N ASP A 204 17.64 1.34 1.14
CA ASP A 204 17.58 0.03 0.51
C ASP A 204 16.94 -0.98 1.46
N ASN A 205 15.68 -1.31 1.19
CA ASN A 205 14.90 -2.33 1.88
C ASN A 205 14.95 -2.20 3.43
N PRO A 206 14.66 -1.02 4.01
CA PRO A 206 14.69 -0.85 5.45
C PRO A 206 13.68 -1.77 6.13
N SER A 207 14.10 -2.38 7.24
CA SER A 207 13.21 -3.15 8.11
C SER A 207 12.21 -2.24 8.83
N VAL A 208 11.07 -2.79 9.26
CA VAL A 208 10.00 -2.04 9.92
C VAL A 208 9.42 -2.80 11.11
N THR A 209 8.85 -2.07 12.06
CA THR A 209 7.70 -2.56 12.82
C THR A 209 6.44 -1.96 12.22
N PHE A 210 5.34 -2.70 12.22
CA PHE A 210 4.07 -2.24 11.69
C PHE A 210 2.91 -2.49 12.64
N ARG A 211 1.87 -1.69 12.50
CA ARG A 211 0.55 -1.93 13.08
C ARG A 211 -0.53 -1.46 12.12
N GLN A 212 -1.63 -2.19 12.04
CA GLN A 212 -2.80 -1.78 11.28
C GLN A 212 -3.45 -0.58 11.97
N VAL A 213 -3.87 0.40 11.17
CA VAL A 213 -4.46 1.68 11.62
C VAL A 213 -5.65 2.04 10.74
N ALA A 214 -6.48 2.98 11.19
CA ALA A 214 -7.52 3.55 10.33
C ALA A 214 -6.87 4.29 9.16
N CYS A 215 -7.41 4.09 7.95
CA CYS A 215 -6.87 4.74 6.77
C CYS A 215 -7.13 6.26 6.77
N PRO A 216 -6.08 7.11 6.68
CA PRO A 216 -6.23 8.55 6.47
C PRO A 216 -7.02 8.84 5.19
N ARG A 217 -7.89 9.87 5.23
CA ARG A 217 -8.66 10.30 4.04
C ARG A 217 -7.76 10.70 2.88
N ALA A 218 -6.62 11.31 3.19
CA ALA A 218 -5.62 11.68 2.18
C ALA A 218 -5.14 10.50 1.31
N ILE A 219 -5.20 9.27 1.84
CA ILE A 219 -4.91 8.03 1.10
C ILE A 219 -6.17 7.50 0.40
N THR A 220 -7.29 7.37 1.12
CA THR A 220 -8.51 6.74 0.58
C THR A 220 -9.19 7.56 -0.50
N ASP A 221 -9.07 8.88 -0.48
CA ASP A 221 -9.64 9.76 -1.51
C ASP A 221 -8.96 9.54 -2.88
N LYS A 222 -7.68 9.14 -2.87
CA LYS A 222 -6.90 8.83 -4.08
C LYS A 222 -7.21 7.42 -4.59
N SER A 223 -7.21 6.43 -3.70
CA SER A 223 -7.47 5.03 -4.09
C SER A 223 -8.95 4.72 -4.31
N GLY A 224 -9.86 5.49 -3.72
CA GLY A 224 -11.30 5.21 -3.73
C GLY A 224 -11.70 3.94 -2.97
N CYS A 225 -10.80 3.33 -2.19
CA CYS A 225 -11.06 2.07 -1.49
C CYS A 225 -11.07 2.27 0.02
N VAL A 226 -12.19 1.91 0.66
CA VAL A 226 -12.40 2.04 2.11
C VAL A 226 -13.06 0.76 2.62
N ARG A 227 -12.43 0.12 3.60
CA ARG A 227 -12.98 -1.09 4.21
C ARG A 227 -14.25 -0.77 5.02
N GLN A 228 -15.29 -1.55 4.81
CA GLN A 228 -16.47 -1.56 5.68
C GLN A 228 -16.14 -2.30 6.97
N ASN A 229 -16.67 -1.81 8.10
CA ASN A 229 -16.50 -2.42 9.42
C ASN A 229 -15.04 -2.83 9.67
N ASP A 230 -14.11 -1.91 9.38
CA ASP A 230 -12.69 -2.22 9.53
C ASP A 230 -12.41 -2.64 10.97
N VAL A 231 -11.46 -3.55 11.15
CA VAL A 231 -11.09 -4.07 12.48
C VAL A 231 -10.54 -2.97 13.38
N ILE A 232 -10.13 -1.84 12.79
CA ILE A 232 -9.68 -0.66 13.50
C ILE A 232 -10.85 0.31 13.72
N ASN A 233 -11.21 0.50 14.99
CA ASN A 233 -12.19 1.48 15.42
C ASN A 233 -11.53 2.81 15.83
N GLU A 234 -10.75 3.40 14.92
CA GLU A 234 -10.10 4.70 15.11
C GLU A 234 -10.65 5.69 14.08
N THR A 235 -10.72 6.97 14.45
CA THR A 235 -11.05 8.02 13.49
C THR A 235 -9.82 8.28 12.61
N PRO A 236 -9.94 8.28 11.27
CA PRO A 236 -8.84 8.65 10.37
C PRO A 236 -8.19 9.97 10.81
N THR A 237 -6.88 9.99 10.95
CA THR A 237 -6.16 11.27 11.10
C THR A 237 -6.31 12.05 9.80
N ASN A 238 -6.75 13.31 9.90
CA ASN A 238 -6.89 14.23 8.77
C ASN A 238 -5.56 14.48 8.06
#